data_AF-A0A7Y9RH25-F1
#
_entry.id   AF-A0A7Y9RH25-F1
#
_cell.length_a   1.000
_cell.length_b   1.000
_cell.length_c   1.000
_cell.angle_alpha   90.00
_cell.angle_beta   90.00
_cell.angle_gamma   90.00
#
_symmetry.space_group_name_H-M   'P 1'
#
loop_
_entity.id
_entity.type
_entity.pdbx_description
1 polymer ?
#
loop_
_entity_poly.entity_id
_entity_poly.type
_entity_poly.pdbx_seq_one_letter_code
_entity_poly.pdbx_strand_id
1 'polypeptide(L)' 'MRKIGEDVTETLELIPSQWKVIQQVREKLVCRACEAITRPPAPSHPIARGRAGPKLLAYVLFAKHGLHLPLDRQSDVH' A
#
# COMPACT_ATOMS: atom_id res chain seq x y z
N MET A 1 -16.78 23.78 -1.35
CA MET A 1 -15.49 23.37 -0.74
C MET A 1 -14.36 23.78 -1.69
N ARG A 2 -13.19 24.14 -1.17
CA ARG A 2 -12.01 24.51 -1.98
C ARG A 2 -10.84 23.60 -1.64
N LYS A 3 -10.09 23.14 -2.64
CA LYS A 3 -8.86 22.37 -2.44
C LYS A 3 -7.74 23.24 -1.90
N ILE A 4 -7.09 22.77 -0.85
CA ILE A 4 -5.94 23.45 -0.20
C ILE A 4 -4.65 22.63 -0.29
N GLY A 5 -4.75 21.35 -0.61
CA GLY A 5 -3.60 20.47 -0.76
C GLY A 5 -4.02 19.04 -1.01
N GLU A 6 -3.05 18.15 -1.01
CA GLU A 6 -3.24 16.72 -1.20
C GLU A 6 -2.28 15.96 -0.31
N ASP A 7 -2.60 14.71 -0.02
CA ASP A 7 -1.63 13.76 0.49
C ASP A 7 -1.61 12.54 -0.42
N VAL A 8 -0.40 12.10 -0.75
CA VAL A 8 -0.16 10.92 -1.57
C VAL A 8 0.25 9.78 -0.66
N THR A 9 -0.40 8.63 -0.80
CA THR A 9 0.01 7.39 -0.15
C THR A 9 0.42 6.40 -1.23
N GLU A 10 1.65 5.89 -1.15
CA GLU A 10 2.19 4.96 -2.13
C GLU A 10 2.16 3.53 -1.60
N THR A 11 1.45 2.65 -2.31
CA THR A 11 1.34 1.23 -2.00
C THR A 11 2.07 0.42 -3.08
N LEU A 12 3.02 -0.40 -2.67
CA LEU A 12 3.69 -1.38 -3.53
C LEU A 12 2.81 -2.62 -3.66
N GLU A 13 2.36 -2.91 -4.87
CA GLU A 13 1.47 -4.04 -5.14
C GLU A 13 1.99 -4.98 -6.22
N LEU A 14 1.48 -6.22 -6.13
CA LEU A 14 1.63 -7.21 -7.18
C LEU A 14 0.33 -7.27 -7.99
N ILE A 15 0.42 -6.86 -9.25
CA ILE A 15 -0.57 -7.15 -10.29
C ILE A 15 -0.07 -8.40 -11.02
N PRO A 16 -0.94 -9.24 -11.64
CA PRO A 16 -0.47 -10.42 -12.35
C PRO A 16 0.77 -10.12 -13.21
N SER A 17 1.85 -10.84 -12.91
CA SER A 17 3.21 -10.74 -13.49
C SER A 17 3.93 -9.38 -13.43
N GLN A 18 3.48 -8.39 -12.66
CA GLN A 18 4.10 -7.06 -12.61
C GLN A 18 4.07 -6.41 -11.22
N TRP A 19 5.17 -5.75 -10.87
CA TRP A 19 5.26 -4.85 -9.72
C TRP A 19 4.69 -3.49 -10.10
N LYS A 20 3.80 -2.95 -9.26
CA LYS A 20 3.21 -1.63 -9.47
C LYS A 20 3.24 -0.80 -8.20
N VAL A 21 3.52 0.49 -8.33
CA VAL A 21 3.24 1.49 -7.30
C VAL A 21 1.83 2.04 -7.54
N ILE A 22 0.93 1.84 -6.58
CA ILE A 22 -0.39 2.46 -6.56
C ILE A 22 -0.28 3.73 -5.71
N GLN A 23 -0.48 4.89 -6.34
CA GLN A 23 -0.54 6.16 -5.64
C GLN A 23 -1.98 6.53 -5.36
N GLN A 24 -2.35 6.60 -4.09
CA GLN A 24 -3.67 7.04 -3.66
C GLN A 24 -3.58 8.50 -3.21
N VAL A 25 -4.09 9.39 -4.06
CA VAL A 25 -4.13 10.84 -3.82
C VAL A 25 -5.40 11.18 -3.04
N ARG A 26 -5.24 11.84 -1.90
CA ARG A 26 -6.35 12.25 -1.03
C ARG A 26 -6.33 13.76 -0.88
N GLU A 27 -7.35 14.40 -1.46
CA GLU A 27 -7.46 15.86 -1.42
C GLU A 27 -7.79 16.35 -0.01
N LYS A 28 -7.13 17.44 0.39
CA LYS A 28 -7.51 18.27 1.54
C LYS A 28 -8.40 19.39 1.04
N LEU A 29 -9.62 19.43 1.56
CA LEU A 29 -10.61 20.42 1.22
C LEU A 29 -10.89 21.31 2.43
N VAL A 30 -11.11 22.61 2.18
CA VAL A 30 -11.60 23.56 3.19
C VAL A 30 -13.02 23.99 2.86
N CYS A 31 -13.87 24.07 3.87
CA CYS A 31 -15.17 24.71 3.78
C CYS A 31 -15.05 26.17 4.22
N ARG A 32 -15.40 27.12 3.35
CA ARG A 32 -15.34 28.56 3.70
C ARG A 32 -16.43 28.98 4.70
N ALA A 33 -17.55 28.28 4.73
CA ALA A 33 -18.70 28.65 5.58
C ALA A 33 -18.51 28.25 7.04
N CYS A 34 -17.80 27.15 7.31
CA CYS A 34 -17.58 26.64 8.67
C CYS A 34 -16.10 26.48 9.04
N GLU A 35 -15.19 26.97 8.19
CA GLU A 35 -13.72 26.94 8.37
C GLU A 35 -13.10 25.54 8.60
N ALA A 36 -13.88 24.47 8.43
CA ALA A 36 -13.43 23.11 8.63
C ALA A 36 -12.59 22.58 7.46
N ILE A 37 -11.57 21.79 7.79
CA ILE A 37 -10.75 21.04 6.84
C ILE A 37 -11.21 19.58 6.83
N THR A 38 -11.51 19.05 5.65
CA THR A 38 -11.91 17.66 5.44
C THR A 38 -10.92 16.95 4.52
N ARG A 39 -10.74 15.65 4.77
CA ARG A 39 -9.86 14.78 3.98
C ARG A 39 -10.41 13.35 4.01
N PRO A 40 -10.35 12.60 2.91
CA PRO A 40 -10.65 11.17 2.93
C PRO A 40 -9.74 10.38 3.88
N PRO A 41 -10.26 9.32 4.55
CA PRO A 41 -9.46 8.47 5.42
C PRO A 41 -8.29 7.83 4.66
N ALA A 42 -7.25 7.44 5.40
CA ALA A 42 -6.13 6.74 4.79
C ALA A 42 -6.52 5.32 4.38
N PRO A 43 -5.97 4.81 3.26
CA PRO A 43 -6.12 3.39 2.95
C PRO A 43 -5.53 2.55 4.08
N SER A 44 -6.26 1.51 4.49
CA SER A 44 -5.77 0.54 5.44
C SER A 44 -4.66 -0.31 4.80
N HIS A 45 -3.65 -0.62 5.59
CA HIS A 45 -2.56 -1.51 5.19
C HIS A 45 -2.46 -2.64 6.22
N PRO A 46 -2.12 -3.87 5.80
CA PRO A 46 -1.92 -4.99 6.73
C PRO A 46 -0.82 -4.72 7.76
N ILE A 47 0.21 -3.97 7.37
CA ILE A 47 1.31 -3.54 8.24
C ILE A 47 1.13 -2.05 8.53
N ALA A 48 1.06 -1.68 9.81
CA ALA A 48 0.94 -0.29 10.22
C ALA A 48 2.14 0.54 9.71
N ARG A 49 1.85 1.67 9.05
CA ARG A 49 2.83 2.55 8.38
C ARG A 49 3.66 1.85 7.27
N GLY A 50 3.31 0.61 6.92
CA GLY A 50 3.92 -0.12 5.82
C GLY A 50 3.42 0.39 4.47
N ARG A 51 4.22 0.13 3.43
CA ARG A 51 3.89 0.46 2.04
C ARG A 51 3.54 -0.77 1.20
N ALA A 52 3.81 -1.98 1.69
CA ALA A 52 3.49 -3.20 0.98
C ALA A 52 1.98 -3.45 1.02
N GLY A 53 1.39 -3.63 -0.16
CA GLY A 53 0.00 -3.99 -0.30
C GLY A 53 -0.24 -5.49 -0.03
N PRO A 54 -1.50 -5.88 0.20
CA PRO A 54 -1.89 -7.25 0.54
C PRO A 54 -1.41 -8.31 -0.47
N LYS A 55 -1.45 -8.07 -1.78
CA LYS A 55 -1.06 -9.12 -2.76
C LYS A 55 0.45 -9.32 -2.78
N LEU A 56 1.22 -8.23 -2.70
CA LEU A 56 2.66 -8.32 -2.52
C LEU A 56 3.01 -9.10 -1.25
N LEU A 57 2.38 -8.79 -0.12
CA LEU A 57 2.63 -9.51 1.14
C LEU A 57 2.25 -10.99 1.05
N ALA A 58 1.12 -11.32 0.43
CA ALA A 58 0.72 -12.70 0.21
C ALA A 58 1.74 -13.46 -0.66
N TYR A 59 2.23 -12.83 -1.72
CA TYR A 59 3.28 -13.42 -2.57
C TYR A 59 4.58 -13.66 -1.80
N VAL A 60 5.06 -12.68 -1.05
CA VAL A 60 6.30 -12.82 -0.24
C VAL A 60 6.16 -13.94 0.78
N LEU A 61 5.01 -14.04 1.45
CA LEU A 61 4.75 -15.13 2.41
C LEU A 61 4.75 -16.49 1.72
N PHE A 62 4.10 -16.61 0.56
CA PHE A 62 4.08 -17.86 -0.21
C PHE A 62 5.46 -18.23 -0.75
N ALA A 63 6.19 -17.30 -1.35
CA ALA A 63 7.55 -17.53 -1.85
C ALA A 63 8.48 -18.02 -0.73
N LYS A 64 8.35 -17.43 0.47
CA LYS A 64 9.18 -17.78 1.63
C LYS A 64 8.77 -19.08 2.33
N HIS A 65 7.49 -19.44 2.37
CA HIS A 65 7.02 -20.55 3.21
C HIS A 65 6.27 -21.64 2.46
N GLY A 66 5.81 -21.40 1.24
CA GLY A 66 4.93 -22.30 0.50
C GLY A 66 5.57 -23.64 0.12
N LEU A 67 6.90 -23.70 0.02
CA LEU A 67 7.62 -24.93 -0.30
C LEU A 67 8.04 -25.74 0.94
N HIS A 68 7.89 -25.19 2.16
CA HIS A 68 8.32 -25.83 3.40
C HIS A 68 9.77 -26.35 3.38
N LEU A 69 10.65 -25.68 2.63
CA LEU A 69 12.07 -26.01 2.55
C LEU A 69 12.85 -25.24 3.63
N PRO A 70 13.95 -25.81 4.15
CA PRO A 70 14.89 -25.06 4.97
C PRO A 70 15.58 -23.98 4.12
N LEU A 71 16.04 -22.90 4.77
CA LEU A 71 16.51 -21.67 4.09
C LEU A 71 17.67 -21.93 3.12
N ASP A 72 18.56 -22.88 3.42
CA ASP A 72 19.69 -23.27 2.59
C ASP A 72 19.26 -23.89 1.25
N ARG A 73 18.11 -24.57 1.20
CA ARG A 73 17.57 -25.15 -0.04
C ARG A 73 16.65 -24.20 -0.80
N GLN A 74 16.16 -23.17 -0.14
CA GLN A 74 15.26 -22.20 -0.75
C GLN A 74 15.97 -21.21 -1.68
N SER A 75 17.26 -20.94 -1.42
CA SER A 75 18.09 -20.06 -2.25
C SER A 75 18.29 -20.57 -3.68
N ASP A 76 18.16 -21.88 -3.91
CA ASP A 76 18.33 -22.46 -5.24
C ASP A 76 17.06 -22.35 -6.10
N VAL A 77 15.94 -21.90 -5.52
CA VAL A 77 14.62 -21.85 -6.16
C VAL A 77 14.21 -20.44 -6.60
N HIS A 78 14.80 -19.40 -6.00
CA HIS A 78 14.46 -17.99 -6.23
C HIS A 78 15.70 -17.17 -6.59
#